data_AF-A0ABD7V3K1-F1
#
_entry.id   AF-A0ABD7V3K1-F1
#
_cell.length_a   1.000
_cell.length_b   1.000
_cell.length_c   1.000
_cell.angle_alpha   90.00
_cell.angle_beta   90.00
_cell.angle_gamma   90.00
#
_symmetry.space_group_name_H-M   'P 1'
#
loop_
_entity.id
_entity.type
_entity.pdbx_description
1 polymer ?
#
loop_
_entity_poly.entity_id
_entity_poly.type
_entity_poly.pdbx_seq_one_letter_code
_entity_poly.pdbx_strand_id
1 'polypeptide(L)'
;MPSQDPFYTPPSGYERRAPGDILRTRQVALGWRGTSVPVTATQLLYRTTDNFGGPSATVTTVLSPPGVGPGAPRRVVSYHSFYDALGAQCDPSYTLRGGNMTTEPIDLPSITALMTAGFTVSVPDYEGPGLRWTMARESAYTALDGVRATLRYLKAPRRTPIALFGYSGGSVPTGFGAELAPTYAPELNVIGAAAGGIPVNPAHNLG
;
A
#
# COMPACT_ATOMS: atom_id res chain seq x y z
N MET A 1 9.90 7.36 -13.83
CA MET A 1 8.87 8.03 -12.99
C MET A 1 7.49 7.47 -13.35
N PRO A 2 6.53 7.39 -12.41
CA PRO A 2 5.20 6.80 -12.67
C PRO A 2 4.45 7.44 -13.84
N SER A 3 4.56 8.76 -14.01
CA SER A 3 3.94 9.51 -15.12
C SER A 3 4.40 9.10 -16.52
N GLN A 4 5.52 8.38 -16.64
CA GLN A 4 6.09 7.92 -17.92
C GLN A 4 6.08 6.39 -18.04
N ASP A 5 5.49 5.69 -17.06
CA ASP A 5 5.52 4.23 -16.96
C ASP A 5 4.12 3.68 -17.24
N PRO A 6 3.88 3.02 -18.39
CA PRO A 6 2.57 2.50 -18.78
C PRO A 6 1.96 1.50 -17.78
N PHE A 7 2.77 1.00 -16.83
CA PHE A 7 2.27 0.18 -15.75
C PHE A 7 1.24 0.91 -14.87
N TYR A 8 1.35 2.22 -14.70
CA TYR A 8 0.43 3.02 -13.88
C TYR A 8 -0.87 3.39 -14.62
N THR A 9 -0.93 3.16 -15.93
CA THR A 9 -2.14 3.41 -16.72
C THR A 9 -3.08 2.19 -16.66
N PRO A 10 -4.28 2.31 -16.05
CA PRO A 10 -5.23 1.22 -16.03
C PRO A 10 -5.73 0.89 -17.44
N PRO A 11 -6.00 -0.39 -17.75
CA PRO A 11 -6.55 -0.79 -19.04
C PRO A 11 -7.99 -0.28 -19.21
N SER A 12 -8.47 -0.15 -20.45
CA SER A 12 -9.84 0.25 -20.72
C SER A 12 -10.86 -0.71 -20.09
N GLY A 13 -11.92 -0.17 -19.47
CA GLY A 13 -12.96 -0.95 -18.81
C GLY A 13 -12.61 -1.45 -17.41
N TYR A 14 -11.47 -1.05 -16.84
CA TYR A 14 -11.12 -1.35 -15.45
C TYR A 14 -12.18 -0.85 -14.45
N GLU A 15 -12.93 0.18 -14.83
CA GLU A 15 -13.97 0.82 -14.02
C GLU A 15 -15.08 -0.16 -13.60
N ARG A 16 -15.31 -1.21 -14.41
CA ARG A 16 -16.31 -2.26 -14.15
C ARG A 16 -15.79 -3.40 -13.28
N ARG A 17 -14.49 -3.40 -12.94
CA ARG A 17 -13.86 -4.41 -12.07
C ARG A 17 -14.22 -4.15 -10.62
N ALA A 18 -14.14 -5.19 -9.79
CA ALA A 18 -14.42 -5.07 -8.37
C ALA A 18 -13.23 -4.38 -7.63
N PRO A 19 -13.49 -3.64 -6.54
CA PRO A 19 -12.41 -3.15 -5.68
C PRO A 19 -11.46 -4.28 -5.26
N GLY A 20 -10.15 -4.02 -5.37
CA GLY A 20 -9.09 -5.00 -5.13
C GLY A 20 -8.81 -5.97 -6.28
N ASP A 21 -9.50 -5.89 -7.42
CA ASP A 21 -9.15 -6.68 -8.59
C ASP A 21 -7.80 -6.21 -9.16
N ILE A 22 -6.92 -7.18 -9.42
CA ILE A 22 -5.61 -6.94 -10.04
C ILE A 22 -5.82 -6.64 -11.53
N LEU A 23 -5.23 -5.54 -11.99
CA LEU A 23 -5.25 -5.03 -13.36
C LEU A 23 -3.94 -5.34 -14.10
N ARG A 24 -2.80 -5.20 -13.41
CA ARG A 24 -1.46 -5.55 -13.92
C ARG A 24 -0.56 -6.02 -12.78
N THR A 25 0.43 -6.82 -13.13
CA THR A 25 1.45 -7.34 -12.20
C THR A 25 2.83 -7.21 -12.81
N ARG A 26 3.82 -6.80 -12.02
CA ARG A 26 5.24 -6.91 -12.41
C ARG A 26 6.13 -7.18 -11.20
N GLN A 27 7.18 -7.96 -11.39
CA GLN A 27 8.25 -8.04 -10.41
C GLN A 27 9.14 -6.80 -10.49
N VAL A 28 9.66 -6.36 -9.35
CA VAL A 28 10.55 -5.19 -9.26
C VAL A 28 11.71 -5.49 -8.32
N ALA A 29 12.87 -4.88 -8.60
CA ALA A 29 13.97 -4.86 -7.66
C ALA A 29 13.79 -3.69 -6.69
N LEU A 30 14.02 -3.97 -5.41
CA LEU A 30 14.10 -2.94 -4.39
C LEU A 30 15.54 -2.46 -4.26
N GLY A 31 15.72 -1.17 -4.03
CA GLY A 31 17.05 -0.65 -3.82
C GLY A 31 17.10 0.84 -3.65
N TRP A 32 18.24 1.31 -3.16
CA TRP A 32 18.54 2.72 -2.98
C TRP A 32 20.03 2.95 -3.19
N ARG A 33 20.40 4.00 -3.93
CA ARG A 33 21.79 4.38 -4.25
C ARG A 33 22.71 3.23 -4.69
N GLY A 34 22.18 2.33 -5.52
CA GLY A 34 22.94 1.20 -6.07
C GLY A 34 23.02 -0.03 -5.16
N THR A 35 22.48 0.03 -3.94
CA THR A 35 22.30 -1.13 -3.07
C THR A 35 20.98 -1.81 -3.39
N SER A 36 21.03 -3.10 -3.76
CA SER A 36 19.85 -3.94 -3.95
C SER A 36 19.48 -4.64 -2.64
N VAL A 37 18.19 -4.72 -2.34
CA VAL A 37 17.67 -5.52 -1.23
C VAL A 37 17.23 -6.88 -1.77
N PRO A 38 17.78 -8.02 -1.29
CA PRO A 38 17.50 -9.35 -1.82
C PRO A 38 16.13 -9.89 -1.35
N VAL A 39 15.06 -9.14 -1.64
CA VAL A 39 13.69 -9.45 -1.29
C VAL A 39 12.87 -9.55 -2.57
N THR A 40 11.96 -10.53 -2.62
CA THR A 40 11.00 -10.61 -3.73
C THR A 40 9.95 -9.53 -3.55
N ALA A 41 9.96 -8.55 -4.46
CA ALA A 41 8.96 -7.49 -4.53
C ALA A 41 8.15 -7.57 -5.82
N THR A 42 6.83 -7.44 -5.70
CA THR A 42 5.90 -7.45 -6.82
C THR A 42 4.96 -6.25 -6.72
N GLN A 43 4.84 -5.49 -7.80
CA GLN A 43 3.86 -4.43 -7.91
C GLN A 43 2.58 -4.96 -8.53
N LEU A 44 1.46 -4.58 -7.92
CA LEU A 44 0.12 -4.86 -8.39
C LEU A 44 -0.55 -3.52 -8.68
N LEU A 45 -0.90 -3.26 -9.94
CA LEU A 45 -1.89 -2.22 -10.26
C LEU A 45 -3.26 -2.84 -9.98
N TYR A 46 -4.08 -2.19 -9.16
CA TYR A 46 -5.41 -2.70 -8.79
C TYR A 46 -6.48 -1.62 -8.87
N ARG A 47 -7.73 -2.06 -9.06
CA ARG A 47 -8.91 -1.20 -9.02
C ARG A 47 -9.23 -0.85 -7.57
N THR A 48 -9.42 0.44 -7.28
CA THR A 48 -9.86 0.97 -5.98
C THR A 48 -11.07 1.91 -6.15
N THR A 49 -11.49 2.56 -5.07
CA THR A 49 -12.60 3.53 -5.05
C THR A 49 -12.08 4.90 -4.62
N ASP A 50 -12.47 5.96 -5.32
CA ASP A 50 -12.12 7.33 -4.95
C ASP A 50 -13.00 7.88 -3.80
N ASN A 51 -12.72 9.11 -3.36
CA ASN A 51 -13.45 9.75 -2.27
C ASN A 51 -14.97 9.96 -2.55
N PHE A 52 -15.37 10.02 -3.82
CA PHE A 52 -16.75 10.24 -4.26
C PHE A 52 -17.50 8.92 -4.55
N GLY A 53 -16.85 7.76 -4.33
CA GLY A 53 -17.42 6.45 -4.63
C GLY A 53 -17.21 6.00 -6.09
N GLY A 54 -16.46 6.77 -6.88
CA GLY A 54 -16.12 6.45 -8.27
C GLY A 54 -14.99 5.41 -8.39
N PRO A 55 -14.84 4.77 -9.56
CA PRO A 55 -13.75 3.85 -9.83
C PRO A 55 -12.42 4.61 -9.95
N SER A 56 -11.38 4.06 -9.32
CA SER A 56 -10.00 4.55 -9.41
C SER A 56 -9.04 3.37 -9.52
N ALA A 57 -7.75 3.62 -9.76
CA ALA A 57 -6.71 2.60 -9.79
C ALA A 57 -5.40 3.14 -9.23
N THR A 58 -4.67 2.29 -8.52
CA THR A 58 -3.36 2.63 -7.94
C THR A 58 -2.54 1.37 -7.73
N VAL A 59 -1.32 1.53 -7.20
CA VAL A 59 -0.34 0.44 -7.06
C VAL A 59 -0.15 0.07 -5.60
N THR A 60 0.08 -1.22 -5.35
CA THR A 60 0.67 -1.70 -4.09
C THR A 60 1.90 -2.53 -4.39
N THR A 61 2.95 -2.34 -3.59
CA THR A 61 4.16 -3.17 -3.63
C THR A 61 4.05 -4.25 -2.56
N VAL A 62 4.01 -5.50 -3.00
CA VAL A 62 3.96 -6.70 -2.14
C VAL A 62 5.38 -7.22 -1.95
N LEU A 63 5.85 -7.20 -0.70
CA LEU A 63 7.14 -7.73 -0.29
C LEU A 63 6.93 -9.05 0.47
N SER A 64 7.51 -10.12 -0.06
CA SER A 64 7.42 -11.43 0.58
C SER A 64 8.66 -11.70 1.45
N PRO A 65 8.48 -12.17 2.69
CA PRO A 65 9.59 -12.51 3.56
C PRO A 65 10.42 -13.65 2.96
N PRO A 66 11.76 -13.62 3.11
CA PRO A 66 12.63 -14.65 2.57
C PRO A 66 12.33 -16.02 3.20
N GLY A 67 12.43 -17.09 2.41
CA GLY A 67 12.26 -18.46 2.89
C GLY A 67 10.81 -18.91 3.12
N VAL A 68 9.80 -18.06 2.89
CA VAL A 68 8.39 -18.45 3.01
C VAL A 68 7.90 -19.12 1.72
N GLY A 69 7.82 -20.45 1.75
CA GLY A 69 7.37 -21.28 0.63
C GLY A 69 5.86 -21.23 0.37
N PRO A 70 5.40 -21.77 -0.77
CA PRO A 70 3.98 -21.94 -1.06
C PRO A 70 3.27 -22.73 0.05
N GLY A 71 2.12 -22.24 0.53
CA GLY A 71 1.30 -22.93 1.53
C GLY A 71 1.61 -22.60 3.00
N ALA A 72 2.68 -21.87 3.30
CA ALA A 72 2.95 -21.38 4.64
C ALA A 72 1.83 -20.44 5.14
N PRO A 73 1.50 -20.45 6.45
CA PRO A 73 0.56 -19.50 7.03
C PRO A 73 1.03 -18.07 6.73
N ARG A 74 0.23 -17.32 5.96
CA ARG A 74 0.54 -15.94 5.63
C ARG A 74 -0.11 -15.01 6.64
N ARG A 75 0.69 -14.09 7.17
CA ARG A 75 0.22 -12.90 7.90
C ARG A 75 0.56 -11.71 7.03
N VAL A 76 -0.40 -10.82 6.83
CA VAL A 76 -0.24 -9.64 5.99
C VAL A 76 -0.22 -8.40 6.86
N VAL A 77 0.73 -7.51 6.60
CA VAL A 77 0.72 -6.16 7.14
C VAL A 77 0.54 -5.19 5.99
N SER A 78 -0.52 -4.38 6.04
CA SER A 78 -0.62 -3.18 5.20
C SER A 78 0.19 -2.08 5.87
N TYR A 79 1.36 -1.79 5.32
CA TYR A 79 2.25 -0.76 5.81
C TYR A 79 2.00 0.54 5.03
N HIS A 80 1.67 1.61 5.73
CA HIS A 80 1.33 2.90 5.15
C HIS A 80 2.50 3.87 5.34
N SER A 81 3.26 4.06 4.26
CA SER A 81 4.39 5.01 4.16
C SER A 81 3.96 6.45 4.36
N PHE A 82 4.69 7.26 5.11
CA PHE A 82 4.36 8.68 5.34
C PHE A 82 5.00 9.59 4.29
N TYR A 83 4.70 9.35 3.02
CA TYR A 83 5.43 10.00 1.93
C TYR A 83 5.03 11.47 1.68
N ASP A 84 4.07 12.03 2.46
CA ASP A 84 3.73 13.45 2.69
C ASP A 84 4.10 14.42 1.55
N ALA A 85 3.80 14.06 0.29
CA ALA A 85 4.27 14.80 -0.87
C ALA A 85 3.36 14.63 -2.08
N LEU A 86 3.02 15.76 -2.69
CA LEU A 86 2.02 15.91 -3.75
C LEU A 86 2.54 15.52 -5.15
N GLY A 87 3.48 14.58 -5.25
CA GLY A 87 4.10 14.20 -6.51
C GLY A 87 4.20 12.69 -6.69
N ALA A 88 3.87 12.17 -7.87
CA ALA A 88 3.99 10.73 -8.16
C ALA A 88 5.43 10.20 -8.05
N GLN A 89 6.44 11.08 -8.06
CA GLN A 89 7.82 10.72 -7.74
C GLN A 89 8.04 10.33 -6.26
N CYS A 90 7.05 10.58 -5.41
CA CYS A 90 7.07 10.25 -3.98
C CYS A 90 6.30 8.97 -3.65
N ASP A 91 5.53 8.44 -4.61
CA ASP A 91 4.77 7.20 -4.44
C ASP A 91 5.70 6.07 -3.93
N PRO A 92 5.31 5.33 -2.88
CA PRO A 92 6.09 4.21 -2.35
C PRO A 92 6.49 3.20 -3.42
N SER A 93 5.61 2.91 -4.37
CA SER A 93 5.91 2.03 -5.50
C SER A 93 7.06 2.55 -6.39
N TYR A 94 7.33 3.85 -6.41
CA TYR A 94 8.46 4.40 -7.13
C TYR A 94 9.71 4.54 -6.25
N THR A 95 9.55 5.04 -5.02
CA THR A 95 10.67 5.32 -4.11
C THR A 95 11.33 4.04 -3.59
N LEU A 96 10.56 2.97 -3.33
CA LEU A 96 11.09 1.66 -2.92
C LEU A 96 11.99 0.99 -3.97
N ARG A 97 11.86 1.40 -5.25
CA ARG A 97 12.71 0.94 -6.36
C ARG A 97 13.95 1.83 -6.56
N GLY A 98 14.13 2.86 -5.74
CA GLY A 98 15.22 3.84 -5.86
C GLY A 98 14.94 4.94 -6.89
N GLY A 99 13.69 5.13 -7.30
CA GLY A 99 13.31 6.11 -8.33
C GLY A 99 13.50 7.57 -7.93
N ASN A 100 13.56 7.87 -6.63
CA ASN A 100 13.82 9.20 -6.07
C ASN A 100 15.02 9.12 -5.11
N MET A 101 16.23 9.17 -5.66
CA MET A 101 17.49 8.90 -4.93
C MET A 101 17.94 10.02 -3.98
N THR A 102 17.21 11.14 -3.93
CA THR A 102 17.54 12.31 -3.10
C THR A 102 17.20 12.09 -1.64
N THR A 103 16.23 11.23 -1.34
CA THR A 103 15.80 10.89 0.02
C THR A 103 15.93 9.39 0.24
N GLU A 104 16.47 8.97 1.38
CA GLU A 104 16.41 7.56 1.78
C GLU A 104 14.94 7.16 1.96
N PRO A 105 14.49 5.97 1.51
CA PRO A 105 13.15 5.51 1.80
C PRO A 105 13.09 5.19 3.29
N ILE A 106 12.65 6.18 4.07
CA ILE A 106 12.61 6.17 5.54
C ILE A 106 11.79 5.01 6.13
N ASP A 107 10.96 4.37 5.30
CA ASP A 107 10.15 3.22 5.65
C ASP A 107 10.89 1.87 5.61
N LEU A 108 12.03 1.77 4.90
CA LEU A 108 12.73 0.51 4.68
C LEU A 108 13.11 -0.22 5.98
N PRO A 109 13.58 0.44 7.05
CA PRO A 109 13.84 -0.23 8.32
C PRO A 109 12.60 -0.90 8.92
N SER A 110 11.46 -0.21 8.95
CA SER A 110 10.19 -0.74 9.46
C SER A 110 9.68 -1.90 8.61
N ILE A 111 9.71 -1.75 7.29
CA ILE A 111 9.32 -2.81 6.35
C ILE A 111 10.23 -4.04 6.53
N THR A 112 11.54 -3.82 6.69
CA THR A 112 12.51 -4.90 6.93
C THR A 112 12.23 -5.62 8.24
N ALA A 113 11.97 -4.90 9.34
CA ALA A 113 11.64 -5.51 10.62
C ALA A 113 10.38 -6.39 10.55
N LEU A 114 9.34 -5.93 9.84
CA LEU A 114 8.13 -6.72 9.60
C LEU A 114 8.43 -7.99 8.77
N MET A 115 9.22 -7.88 7.72
CA MET A 115 9.59 -9.05 6.92
C MET A 115 10.45 -10.05 7.72
N THR A 116 11.39 -9.58 8.54
CA THR A 116 12.20 -10.42 9.43
C THR A 116 11.33 -11.13 10.48
N ALA A 117 10.24 -10.50 10.93
CA ALA A 117 9.24 -11.13 11.77
C ALA A 117 8.29 -12.09 11.03
N GLY A 118 8.50 -12.32 9.73
CA GLY A 118 7.78 -13.29 8.91
C GLY A 118 6.48 -12.77 8.28
N PHE A 119 6.25 -11.45 8.29
CA PHE A 119 5.07 -10.85 7.66
C PHE A 119 5.30 -10.64 6.16
N THR A 120 4.26 -10.92 5.36
CA THR A 120 4.16 -10.34 4.01
C THR A 120 3.71 -8.89 4.15
N VAL A 121 4.44 -7.97 3.55
CA VAL A 121 4.17 -6.54 3.65
C VAL A 121 3.55 -6.04 2.35
N SER A 122 2.41 -5.37 2.43
CA SER A 122 1.77 -4.65 1.33
C SER A 122 1.97 -3.16 1.56
N VAL A 123 2.57 -2.46 0.60
CA VAL A 123 2.81 -1.01 0.69
C VAL A 123 2.01 -0.33 -0.43
N PRO A 124 0.79 0.18 -0.17
CA PRO A 124 -0.03 0.84 -1.17
C PRO A 124 0.37 2.31 -1.35
N ASP A 125 0.24 2.80 -2.58
CA ASP A 125 0.27 4.23 -2.90
C ASP A 125 -1.11 4.83 -2.54
N TYR A 126 -1.33 5.07 -1.24
CA TYR A 126 -2.66 5.36 -0.68
C TYR A 126 -3.22 6.75 -1.03
N GLU A 127 -2.40 7.67 -1.51
CA GLU A 127 -2.87 8.99 -1.98
C GLU A 127 -3.56 8.91 -3.35
N GLY A 128 -3.43 7.75 -4.03
CA GLY A 128 -4.03 7.50 -5.33
C GLY A 128 -3.46 8.38 -6.44
N PRO A 129 -3.96 8.23 -7.69
CA PRO A 129 -3.46 8.98 -8.84
C PRO A 129 -3.73 10.49 -8.76
N GLY A 130 -4.64 10.90 -7.87
CA GLY A 130 -4.92 12.30 -7.59
C GLY A 130 -3.96 12.96 -6.60
N LEU A 131 -3.06 12.19 -5.97
CA LEU A 131 -2.09 12.67 -4.97
C LEU A 131 -2.78 13.46 -3.84
N ARG A 132 -3.96 12.96 -3.44
CA ARG A 132 -4.87 13.67 -2.53
C ARG A 132 -4.57 13.30 -1.09
N TRP A 133 -3.45 13.82 -0.58
CA TRP A 133 -3.15 13.83 0.86
C TRP A 133 -4.32 14.49 1.61
N THR A 134 -4.72 13.94 2.76
CA THR A 134 -5.90 14.30 3.61
C THR A 134 -7.28 13.78 3.21
N MET A 135 -7.46 13.11 2.06
CA MET A 135 -8.74 12.47 1.72
C MET A 135 -8.87 11.10 2.40
N ALA A 136 -9.17 11.14 3.70
CA ALA A 136 -9.05 9.99 4.59
C ALA A 136 -9.83 8.74 4.15
N ARG A 137 -11.01 8.92 3.53
CA ARG A 137 -11.81 7.82 2.99
C ARG A 137 -11.15 7.17 1.77
N GLU A 138 -10.63 7.95 0.83
CA GLU A 138 -9.92 7.43 -0.35
C GLU A 138 -8.64 6.67 0.06
N SER A 139 -7.89 7.21 1.02
CA SER A 139 -6.69 6.53 1.52
C SER A 139 -7.01 5.21 2.22
N ALA A 140 -8.11 5.15 2.98
CA ALA A 140 -8.59 3.91 3.58
C ALA A 140 -9.07 2.88 2.55
N TYR A 141 -9.86 3.30 1.55
CA TYR A 141 -10.30 2.42 0.48
C TYR A 141 -9.13 1.85 -0.29
N THR A 142 -8.17 2.70 -0.64
CA THR A 142 -6.94 2.30 -1.31
C THR A 142 -6.13 1.30 -0.48
N ALA A 143 -5.93 1.56 0.82
CA ALA A 143 -5.26 0.61 1.69
C ALA A 143 -5.96 -0.77 1.75
N LEU A 144 -7.27 -0.78 1.98
CA LEU A 144 -8.05 -2.02 2.10
C LEU A 144 -8.13 -2.78 0.76
N ASP A 145 -8.26 -2.07 -0.36
CA ASP A 145 -8.25 -2.65 -1.71
C ASP A 145 -6.87 -3.17 -2.10
N GLY A 146 -5.80 -2.51 -1.65
CA GLY A 146 -4.43 -3.00 -1.75
C GLY A 146 -4.27 -4.34 -1.01
N VAL A 147 -4.84 -4.47 0.19
CA VAL A 147 -4.88 -5.75 0.91
C VAL A 147 -5.66 -6.81 0.13
N ARG A 148 -6.83 -6.48 -0.43
CA ARG A 148 -7.60 -7.40 -1.29
C ARG A 148 -6.76 -7.90 -2.47
N ALA A 149 -6.09 -6.99 -3.17
CA ALA A 149 -5.21 -7.33 -4.28
C ALA A 149 -4.06 -8.25 -3.84
N THR A 150 -3.45 -7.95 -2.71
CA THR A 150 -2.38 -8.76 -2.11
C THR A 150 -2.85 -10.17 -1.75
N LEU A 151 -3.99 -10.32 -1.08
CA LEU A 151 -4.53 -11.64 -0.75
C LEU A 151 -4.84 -12.47 -2.00
N ARG A 152 -5.40 -11.84 -3.05
CA ARG A 152 -5.65 -12.49 -4.34
C ARG A 152 -4.35 -12.95 -5.01
N TYR A 153 -3.35 -12.08 -5.08
CA TYR A 153 -2.04 -12.40 -5.66
C TYR A 153 -1.38 -13.58 -4.93
N LEU A 154 -1.43 -13.58 -3.61
CA LEU A 154 -0.88 -14.65 -2.78
C LEU A 154 -1.72 -15.93 -2.84
N LYS A 155 -2.95 -15.89 -3.34
CA LYS A 155 -3.96 -16.96 -3.16
C LYS A 155 -4.17 -17.28 -1.67
N ALA A 156 -4.16 -16.25 -0.83
CA ALA A 156 -4.31 -16.38 0.62
C ALA A 156 -5.80 -16.56 0.99
N PRO A 157 -6.12 -17.39 2.01
CA PRO A 157 -7.50 -17.58 2.45
C PRO A 157 -8.04 -16.32 3.13
N ARG A 158 -9.37 -16.12 3.11
CA ARG A 158 -10.04 -14.97 3.76
C ARG A 158 -9.74 -14.81 5.25
N ARG A 159 -9.44 -15.93 5.94
CA ARG A 159 -9.05 -15.93 7.37
C ARG A 159 -7.62 -15.41 7.62
N THR A 160 -6.84 -15.11 6.58
CA THR A 160 -5.48 -14.60 6.73
C THR A 160 -5.47 -13.37 7.64
N PRO A 161 -4.75 -13.38 8.77
CA PRO A 161 -4.70 -12.24 9.67
C PRO A 161 -4.04 -11.05 8.98
N ILE A 162 -4.69 -9.89 9.10
CA ILE A 162 -4.24 -8.62 8.54
C ILE A 162 -4.03 -7.62 9.67
N ALA A 163 -2.88 -6.97 9.70
CA ALA A 163 -2.65 -5.79 10.52
C ALA A 163 -2.48 -4.56 9.63
N LEU A 164 -2.93 -3.41 10.12
CA LEU A 164 -2.67 -2.10 9.50
C LEU A 164 -1.62 -1.37 10.33
N PHE A 165 -0.63 -0.76 9.68
CA PHE A 165 0.47 -0.07 10.37
C PHE A 165 0.84 1.21 9.64
N GLY A 166 0.94 2.33 10.36
CA GLY A 166 1.40 3.59 9.79
C GLY A 166 1.72 4.65 10.83
N TYR A 167 2.61 5.57 10.48
CA TYR A 167 3.05 6.67 11.33
C TYR A 167 2.90 8.00 10.57
N SER A 168 2.80 9.16 11.25
CA SER A 168 2.67 10.48 10.62
C SER A 168 1.53 10.51 9.58
N GLY A 169 1.74 10.92 8.32
CA GLY A 169 0.73 10.84 7.26
C GLY A 169 0.17 9.43 7.02
N GLY A 170 1.00 8.39 7.20
CA GLY A 170 0.58 6.99 7.11
C GLY A 170 -0.43 6.57 8.20
N SER A 171 -0.59 7.37 9.27
CA SER A 171 -1.61 7.12 10.28
C SER A 171 -3.04 7.30 9.74
N VAL A 172 -3.23 8.10 8.68
CA VAL A 172 -4.54 8.39 8.08
C VAL A 172 -5.18 7.14 7.47
N PRO A 173 -4.58 6.46 6.47
CA PRO A 173 -5.12 5.21 5.95
C PRO A 173 -5.16 4.10 7.01
N THR A 174 -4.31 4.16 8.03
CA THR A 174 -4.32 3.19 9.14
C THR A 174 -5.55 3.33 10.01
N GLY A 175 -5.83 4.55 10.50
CA GLY A 175 -6.96 4.83 11.39
C GLY A 175 -8.29 4.70 10.65
N PHE A 176 -8.44 5.38 9.52
CA PHE A 176 -9.67 5.29 8.73
C PHE A 176 -9.88 3.92 8.11
N GLY A 177 -8.79 3.22 7.74
CA GLY A 177 -8.87 1.83 7.27
C GLY A 177 -9.44 0.91 8.34
N ALA A 178 -9.02 1.07 9.60
CA ALA A 178 -9.58 0.31 10.72
C ALA A 178 -11.06 0.63 10.98
N GLU A 179 -11.45 1.91 10.89
CA GLU A 179 -12.83 2.36 11.06
C GLU A 179 -13.76 1.86 9.95
N LEU A 180 -13.30 1.91 8.69
CA LEU A 180 -14.11 1.58 7.52
C LEU A 180 -14.08 0.09 7.18
N ALA A 181 -13.10 -0.69 7.66
CA ALA A 181 -13.00 -2.13 7.36
C ALA A 181 -14.31 -2.90 7.60
N PRO A 182 -15.03 -2.75 8.74
CA PRO A 182 -16.27 -3.50 8.98
C PRO A 182 -17.41 -3.22 7.99
N THR A 183 -17.38 -2.08 7.28
CA THR A 183 -18.46 -1.69 6.35
C THR A 183 -18.03 -1.76 4.89
N TYR A 184 -16.81 -1.32 4.58
CA TYR A 184 -16.27 -1.29 3.21
C TYR A 184 -15.63 -2.63 2.80
N ALA A 185 -14.97 -3.31 3.74
CA ALA A 185 -14.26 -4.56 3.49
C ALA A 185 -14.47 -5.61 4.60
N PRO A 186 -15.75 -5.94 4.92
CA PRO A 186 -16.09 -6.83 6.03
C PRO A 186 -15.51 -8.24 5.91
N GLU A 187 -15.08 -8.62 4.71
CA GLU A 187 -14.45 -9.91 4.46
C GLU A 187 -12.99 -10.00 4.86
N LEU A 188 -12.32 -8.87 5.13
CA LEU A 188 -10.93 -8.84 5.54
C LEU A 188 -10.82 -9.13 7.04
N ASN A 189 -10.02 -10.14 7.41
CA ASN A 189 -9.72 -10.45 8.80
C ASN A 189 -8.69 -9.47 9.39
N VAL A 190 -9.10 -8.21 9.56
CA VAL A 190 -8.29 -7.18 10.22
C VAL A 190 -8.28 -7.45 11.73
N ILE A 191 -7.12 -7.85 12.25
CA ILE A 191 -6.94 -8.25 13.66
C ILE A 191 -6.33 -7.15 14.53
N GLY A 192 -5.91 -6.03 13.92
CA GLY A 192 -5.36 -4.90 14.65
C GLY A 192 -4.88 -3.78 13.73
N ALA A 193 -4.78 -2.58 14.29
CA ALA A 193 -4.22 -1.41 13.64
C ALA A 193 -3.31 -0.66 14.62
N ALA A 194 -2.14 -0.23 14.16
CA ALA A 194 -1.18 0.55 14.92
C ALA A 194 -0.89 1.86 14.17
N ALA A 195 -1.44 2.96 14.67
CA ALA A 195 -1.29 4.30 14.12
C ALA A 195 -0.54 5.20 15.12
N GLY A 196 0.50 5.91 14.66
CA GLY A 196 1.27 6.86 15.50
C GLY A 196 1.47 8.21 14.83
N GLY A 197 1.73 9.27 15.62
CA GLY A 197 1.94 10.63 15.09
C GLY A 197 0.71 11.20 14.36
N ILE A 198 -0.49 10.92 14.86
CA ILE A 198 -1.76 11.21 14.19
C ILE A 198 -1.96 12.72 14.01
N PRO A 199 -2.16 13.24 12.78
CA PRO A 199 -2.48 14.64 12.55
C PRO A 199 -3.95 14.90 12.92
N VAL A 200 -4.21 15.09 14.22
CA VAL A 200 -5.57 15.33 14.75
C VAL A 200 -6.10 16.75 14.47
N ASN A 201 -5.26 17.67 13.98
CA ASN A 201 -5.64 19.03 13.57
C ASN A 201 -4.66 19.61 12.53
N PRO A 202 -4.96 19.56 11.20
CA PRO A 202 -4.08 20.08 10.17
C PRO A 202 -3.75 21.58 10.33
N ALA A 203 -4.71 22.38 10.81
CA ALA A 203 -4.55 23.83 10.97
C ALA A 203 -3.62 24.21 12.14
N HIS A 204 -3.40 23.31 13.09
CA HIS A 204 -2.50 23.52 14.23
C HIS A 204 -1.15 22.82 14.05
N ASN A 205 -1.08 21.78 13.21
CA ASN A 205 0.12 20.95 13.05
C ASN A 205 1.02 21.36 11.87
N LEU A 206 0.52 22.20 10.96
CA LEU A 206 1.23 22.68 9.76
C LEU A 206 1.37 24.21 9.73
N GLY A 207 1.17 24.85 10.88
CA GLY A 207 1.28 26.31 11.05
C GLY A 207 2.70 26.82 10.91
#